data_AF-A0A0F9H8K1-F1
#
_entry.id   AF-A0A0F9H8K1-F1
#
_cell.length_a   1.000
_cell.length_b   1.000
_cell.length_c   1.000
_cell.angle_alpha   90.00
_cell.angle_beta   90.00
_cell.angle_gamma   90.00
#
_symmetry.space_group_name_H-M   'P 1'
#
loop_
_entity.id
_entity.type
_entity.pdbx_description
1 polymer ?
#
loop_
_entity_poly.entity_id
_entity_poly.type
_entity_poly.pdbx_seq_one_letter_code
_entity_poly.pdbx_strand_id
1 'polypeptide(L)' 'NQHLLISLLTMLSNDFIDRILFDGIVNNRKDIYDLECKYCGVVLPRFSKRGKSIECKNCNYEQVIW' A
#
# COMPACT_ATOMS: atom_id res chain seq x y z
N ASN A 1 26.25 -4.12 5.56
CA ASN A 1 25.14 -4.58 6.44
C ASN A 1 23.75 -4.44 5.80
N GLN A 2 23.66 -4.42 4.46
CA GLN A 2 22.42 -4.14 3.72
C GLN A 2 21.40 -5.28 3.79
N HIS A 3 21.87 -6.54 3.83
CA HIS A 3 20.99 -7.71 3.92
C HIS A 3 20.20 -7.75 5.24
N LEU A 4 20.83 -7.43 6.38
CA LEU A 4 20.12 -7.35 7.66
C LEU A 4 19.03 -6.28 7.66
N LEU A 5 19.31 -5.13 7.03
CA LEU A 5 18.32 -4.06 6.90
C LEU A 5 17.12 -4.49 6.05
N ILE A 6 17.37 -5.14 4.91
CA ILE A 6 16.30 -5.67 4.03
C ILE A 6 15.47 -6.72 4.78
N SER A 7 16.10 -7.64 5.51
CA SER A 7 15.41 -8.65 6.30
C SER A 7 14.53 -8.02 7.38
N LEU A 8 15.05 -7.01 8.10
CA LEU A 8 14.29 -6.29 9.12
C LEU A 8 13.08 -5.55 8.53
N LEU A 9 13.27 -4.81 7.44
CA LEU A 9 12.18 -4.08 6.78
C LEU A 9 11.11 -5.02 6.23
N THR A 10 11.52 -6.16 5.68
CA THR A 10 10.59 -7.20 5.21
C THR A 10 9.78 -7.79 6.36
N MET A 11 10.43 -8.08 7.49
CA MET A 11 9.75 -8.59 8.69
C MET A 11 8.71 -7.58 9.21
N LEU A 12 9.10 -6.31 9.36
CA LEU A 12 8.20 -5.25 9.82
C LEU A 12 7.01 -5.03 8.86
N SER A 13 7.25 -5.09 7.55
CA SER A 13 6.20 -4.99 6.54
C SER A 13 5.19 -6.13 6.66
N ASN A 14 5.67 -7.37 6.82
CA ASN A 14 4.80 -8.53 7.00
C ASN A 14 3.98 -8.46 8.29
N ASP A 15 4.60 -8.09 9.42
CA ASP A 15 3.89 -7.94 10.70
C ASP A 15 2.79 -6.88 10.63
N PHE A 16 3.05 -5.77 9.94
CA PHE A 16 2.07 -4.72 9.73
C PHE A 16 0.90 -5.20 8.88
N ILE A 17 1.19 -5.89 7.77
CA ILE A 17 0.19 -6.50 6.89
C ILE A 17 -0.70 -7.47 7.69
N ASP A 18 -0.11 -8.34 8.50
CA ASP A 18 -0.85 -9.31 9.31
C ASP A 18 -1.75 -8.66 10.34
N ARG A 19 -1.29 -7.55 10.93
CA ARG A 19 -2.09 -6.80 11.90
C ARG A 19 -3.31 -6.13 11.26
N ILE A 20 -3.14 -5.52 10.08
CA ILE A 20 -4.24 -4.91 9.33
C ILE A 20 -5.30 -5.95 8.93
N LEU A 21 -4.88 -7.16 8.56
CA LEU A 21 -5.80 -8.28 8.27
C LEU A 21 -6.53 -8.74 9.52
N PHE A 22 -5.81 -8.92 10.62
CA PHE A 22 -6.37 -9.36 11.89
C PHE A 22 -7.42 -8.36 12.40
N ASP A 23 -7.14 -7.06 12.27
CA ASP A 23 -8.04 -5.97 12.66
C ASP A 23 -9.23 -5.80 11.68
N GLY A 24 -9.28 -6.58 10.59
CA GLY A 24 -10.36 -6.54 9.60
C GLY A 24 -10.41 -5.26 8.76
N ILE A 25 -9.33 -4.47 8.77
CA ILE A 25 -9.22 -3.23 7.96
C ILE A 25 -9.21 -3.58 6.47
N VAL A 26 -8.57 -4.71 6.12
CA VAL A 26 -8.62 -5.32 4.78
C VAL A 26 -8.96 -6.80 4.91
N ASN A 27 -9.65 -7.37 3.90
CA ASN A 27 -10.11 -8.76 3.95
C ASN A 27 -9.06 -9.75 3.41
N ASN A 28 -8.10 -9.27 2.61
CA ASN A 28 -7.09 -10.10 1.98
C ASN A 28 -5.76 -9.33 1.84
N ARG A 29 -4.62 -10.02 1.95
CA ARG A 29 -3.29 -9.41 1.67
C ARG A 29 -3.23 -8.78 0.28
N LYS A 30 -3.93 -9.38 -0.69
CA LYS A 30 -4.05 -8.88 -2.07
C LYS A 30 -4.77 -7.54 -2.18
N ASP A 31 -5.43 -7.08 -1.12
CA ASP A 31 -6.10 -5.78 -1.06
C ASP A 31 -5.18 -4.66 -0.55
N ILE A 32 -3.94 -5.00 -0.17
CA ILE A 32 -2.88 -4.07 0.23
C ILE A 32 -2.08 -3.73 -1.02
N TYR A 33 -2.47 -2.66 -1.70
CA TYR A 33 -1.84 -2.21 -2.95
C TYR A 33 -0.77 -1.16 -2.71
N ASP A 34 0.07 -0.95 -3.73
CA ASP A 34 0.99 0.19 -3.79
C ASP A 34 0.21 1.47 -3.52
N LEU A 35 0.53 2.06 -2.38
CA LEU A 35 -0.09 3.30 -1.93
C LEU A 35 0.46 4.49 -2.69
N GLU A 36 1.35 4.35 -3.67
CA GLU A 36 1.97 5.51 -4.32
C GLU A 36 1.21 5.97 -5.56
N CYS A 37 1.14 7.29 -5.75
CA CYS A 37 0.69 7.87 -7.00
C CYS A 37 1.72 7.58 -8.10
N LYS A 38 1.30 6.91 -9.18
CA LYS A 38 2.13 6.60 -10.36
C LYS A 38 2.75 7.83 -11.02
N TYR A 39 2.13 9.00 -10.86
CA TYR A 39 2.60 10.23 -11.49
C TYR A 39 3.58 11.01 -10.61
N CYS A 40 3.28 11.21 -9.34
CA CYS A 40 4.08 12.08 -8.46
C CYS A 40 4.74 11.36 -7.27
N GLY A 41 4.56 10.05 -7.13
CA GLY A 41 5.18 9.21 -6.08
C GLY A 41 4.66 9.46 -4.66
N VAL A 42 3.65 10.31 -4.47
CA VAL A 42 3.11 10.57 -3.12
C VAL A 42 2.31 9.37 -2.62
N VAL A 43 2.42 9.07 -1.33
CA VAL A 43 1.58 8.08 -0.66
C VAL A 43 0.12 8.56 -0.65
N LEU A 44 -0.77 7.69 -1.09
CA LEU A 44 -2.19 7.87 -1.24
C LEU A 44 -2.87 7.54 0.09
N PRO A 45 -3.91 8.31 0.45
CA PRO A 45 -4.44 8.32 1.80
C PRO A 45 -5.29 7.10 2.18
N ARG A 46 -5.60 6.19 1.24
CA ARG A 46 -6.50 5.05 1.50
C ARG A 46 -6.12 3.83 0.68
N PHE A 47 -6.22 2.65 1.31
CA PHE A 47 -6.34 1.37 0.63
C PHE A 47 -7.63 1.39 -0.19
N SER A 48 -7.51 1.46 -1.50
CA SER A 48 -8.65 1.33 -2.41
C SER A 48 -8.69 -0.10 -2.96
N LYS A 49 -9.87 -0.58 -3.39
CA LYS A 49 -10.02 -1.94 -3.92
C LYS A 49 -9.43 -2.04 -5.33
N ARG A 50 -8.93 -3.22 -5.70
CA ARG A 50 -8.52 -3.52 -7.09
C ARG A 50 -9.56 -3.06 -8.09
N GLY A 51 -9.11 -2.49 -9.20
CA GLY A 51 -9.96 -2.04 -10.28
C GLY A 51 -10.78 -0.79 -9.98
N LYS A 52 -10.67 -0.20 -8.78
CA LYS A 52 -11.20 1.14 -8.51
C LYS A 52 -10.19 2.21 -8.89
N SER A 53 -10.70 3.35 -9.31
CA SER A 53 -9.90 4.55 -9.46
C SER A 53 -9.70 5.24 -8.11
N ILE A 54 -8.55 5.88 -7.95
CA ILE A 54 -8.25 6.80 -6.86
C ILE A 54 -7.60 8.05 -7.45
N GLU A 55 -8.10 9.20 -7.04
CA GLU A 55 -7.52 10.48 -7.39
C GLU A 55 -6.43 10.86 -6.38
N CYS A 56 -5.25 11.21 -6.89
CA CYS A 56 -4.17 11.73 -6.08
C CYS A 56 -4.46 13.18 -5.66
N LYS A 57 -4.59 13.43 -4.36
CA LYS A 57 -4.86 14.79 -3.83
C LYS A 57 -3.72 15.80 -4.07
N ASN A 58 -2.53 15.35 -4.46
CA ASN A 58 -1.38 16.22 -4.67
C ASN A 58 -1.27 16.71 -6.13
N CYS A 59 -1.56 15.84 -7.10
CA CYS A 59 -1.40 16.15 -8.53
C CYS A 59 -2.68 15.96 -9.36
N ASN A 60 -3.80 15.62 -8.71
CA ASN A 60 -5.11 15.33 -9.31
C ASN A 60 -5.09 14.22 -10.38
N TYR A 61 -4.05 13.40 -10.39
CA TYR A 61 -3.95 12.25 -11.28
C TYR A 61 -4.87 11.13 -10.80
N GLU A 62 -5.80 10.71 -11.65
CA GLU A 62 -6.66 9.55 -11.40
C GLU A 62 -5.96 8.27 -11.87
N GLN A 63 -5.75 7.33 -10.95
CA GLN A 63 -5.12 6.04 -11.26
C GLN A 63 -6.02 4.87 -10.88
N VAL A 64 -6.05 3.86 -11.74
CA VAL A 64 -6.65 2.56 -11.43
C VAL A 64 -5.70 1.77 -10.55
N ILE A 65 -6.22 1.23 -9.45
CA ILE A 65 -5.50 0.33 -8.54
C ILE A 65 -5.39 -1.05 -9.22
N TRP A 66 -4.16 -1.54 -9.41
CA TRP A 66 -3.86 -2.78 -10.13
C TRP A 66 -3.58 -3.97 -9.23
#